data_AF-A0A1F7SFZ1-F1
#
_entry.id   AF-A0A1F7SFZ1-F1
#
_cell.length_a   1.000
_cell.length_b   1.000
_cell.length_c   1.000
_cell.angle_alpha   90.00
_cell.angle_beta   90.00
_cell.angle_gamma   90.00
#
_symmetry.space_group_name_H-M   'P 1'
#
loop_
_entity.id
_entity.type
_entity.pdbx_description
1 polymer ?
#
loop_
_entity_poly.entity_id
_entity_poly.type
_entity_poly.pdbx_seq_one_letter_code
_entity_poly.pdbx_strand_id
1 'polypeptide(L)'
;MSKNNGKFLLGGLLGAAAGIIGGILLAPKSGKETREEIAKLALEITKAVKTQVDETKSRVKDIFGKVSEEGTTKYKQVRDAVIAKVASVKTAGKEIDKDKYGKIVDEVLTDFKSDFEKSKSGLEKLAKYLKKDWAKISKALS
;
A
#
# COMPACT_ATOMS: atom_id res chain seq x y z
N MET A 1 21.01 -11.74 -25.26
CA MET A 1 21.42 -11.00 -24.03
C MET A 1 20.24 -10.90 -23.09
N SER A 2 20.32 -11.48 -21.89
CA SER A 2 19.24 -11.43 -20.90
C SER A 2 19.15 -10.03 -20.28
N LYS A 3 18.04 -9.34 -20.55
CA LYS A 3 17.85 -7.92 -20.24
C LYS A 3 17.45 -7.78 -18.77
N ASN A 4 18.44 -7.63 -17.89
CA ASN A 4 18.31 -7.40 -16.44
C ASN A 4 17.72 -6.01 -16.07
N ASN A 5 16.66 -5.57 -16.76
CA ASN A 5 16.00 -4.27 -16.53
C ASN A 5 15.01 -4.29 -15.34
N GLY A 6 14.66 -5.47 -14.83
CA GLY A 6 13.67 -5.62 -13.75
C GLY A 6 14.14 -5.13 -12.38
N LYS A 7 15.44 -5.24 -12.09
CA LYS A 7 16.04 -4.85 -10.80
C LYS A 7 16.15 -3.32 -10.63
N PHE A 8 16.52 -2.60 -11.70
CA PHE A 8 16.61 -1.14 -11.67
C PHE A 8 15.25 -0.46 -11.55
N LEU A 9 14.22 -0.95 -12.26
CA LEU A 9 12.86 -0.44 -12.06
C LEU A 9 12.29 -0.77 -10.69
N LEU A 10 12.72 -1.86 -10.02
CA LEU A 10 12.16 -2.24 -8.71
C LEU A 10 12.81 -1.39 -7.62
N GLY A 11 14.13 -1.17 -7.72
CA GLY A 11 14.84 -0.22 -6.87
C GLY A 11 14.35 1.22 -7.07
N GLY A 12 13.96 1.61 -8.29
CA GLY A 12 13.33 2.91 -8.56
C GLY A 12 11.91 3.02 -8.00
N LEU A 13 11.05 2.01 -8.18
CA LEU A 13 9.67 2.02 -7.67
C LEU A 13 9.59 1.92 -6.14
N LEU A 14 10.51 1.17 -5.52
CA LEU A 14 10.59 0.99 -4.06
C LEU A 14 11.55 1.98 -3.37
N GLY A 15 12.27 2.80 -4.15
CA GLY A 15 13.26 3.76 -3.66
C GLY A 15 12.94 5.21 -4.01
N ALA A 16 11.91 5.47 -4.81
CA ALA A 16 11.36 6.80 -5.02
C ALA A 16 10.56 7.24 -3.80
N ALA A 17 11.28 7.72 -2.78
CA ALA A 17 10.74 8.18 -1.49
C ALA A 17 9.95 9.51 -1.57
N ALA A 18 9.28 9.80 -2.69
CA ALA A 18 8.60 11.07 -2.86
C ALA A 18 7.27 10.91 -3.61
N GLY A 19 6.17 10.96 -2.85
CA GLY A 19 4.90 11.45 -3.33
C GLY A 19 3.96 10.39 -3.88
N ILE A 20 3.75 9.27 -3.20
CA ILE A 20 2.78 8.23 -3.62
C ILE A 20 1.36 8.81 -3.81
N ILE A 21 0.96 9.78 -2.96
CA ILE A 21 -0.38 10.39 -3.01
C ILE A 21 -0.62 11.14 -4.34
N GLY A 22 0.41 11.76 -4.92
CA GLY A 22 0.31 12.39 -6.25
C GLY A 22 0.78 11.48 -7.40
N GLY A 23 1.77 10.64 -7.13
CA GLY A 23 2.52 9.85 -8.10
C GLY A 23 1.76 8.64 -8.65
N ILE A 24 0.83 8.03 -7.91
CA ILE A 24 0.01 6.94 -8.46
C ILE A 24 -0.99 7.45 -9.50
N LEU A 25 -1.52 8.66 -9.34
CA LEU A 25 -2.33 9.33 -10.37
C LEU A 25 -1.48 9.81 -11.55
N LEU A 26 -0.19 10.12 -11.30
CA LEU A 26 0.74 10.70 -12.27
C LEU A 26 1.73 9.69 -12.90
N ALA A 27 1.74 8.43 -12.48
CA ALA A 27 2.69 7.43 -12.98
C ALA A 27 2.52 7.26 -14.50
N PRO A 28 3.63 7.33 -15.28
CA PRO A 28 3.57 7.46 -16.72
C PRO A 28 2.89 6.25 -17.38
N LYS A 29 2.03 6.58 -18.34
CA LYS A 29 1.07 5.74 -19.05
C LYS A 29 1.68 4.44 -19.57
N SER A 30 1.14 3.33 -19.10
CA SER A 30 0.82 2.21 -19.99
C SER A 30 -0.68 2.32 -20.33
N GLY A 31 -1.12 1.82 -21.48
CA GLY A 31 -2.41 2.16 -22.13
C GLY A 31 -3.68 2.02 -21.28
N LYS A 32 -4.86 2.29 -21.89
CA LYS A 32 -6.16 2.14 -21.22
C LYS A 32 -6.27 0.78 -20.49
N GLU A 33 -5.81 -0.28 -21.13
CA GLU A 33 -5.79 -1.65 -20.59
C GLU A 33 -4.99 -1.75 -19.28
N THR A 34 -3.78 -1.19 -19.21
CA THR A 34 -2.97 -1.27 -17.98
C THR A 34 -3.58 -0.50 -16.82
N ARG A 35 -4.24 0.63 -17.10
CA ARG A 35 -4.97 1.38 -16.05
C ARG A 35 -6.15 0.58 -15.51
N GLU A 36 -6.88 -0.09 -16.40
CA GLU A 36 -7.99 -0.96 -16.03
C GLU A 36 -7.52 -2.17 -15.22
N GLU A 37 -6.40 -2.79 -15.59
CA GLU A 37 -5.80 -3.89 -14.83
C GLU A 37 -5.36 -3.47 -13.43
N ILE A 38 -4.67 -2.32 -13.30
CA ILE A 38 -4.29 -1.78 -11.99
C ILE A 38 -5.55 -1.52 -11.14
N ALA A 39 -6.58 -0.92 -11.73
CA ALA A 39 -7.83 -0.63 -11.02
C ALA A 39 -8.54 -1.93 -10.59
N LYS A 40 -8.64 -2.93 -11.47
CA LYS A 40 -9.22 -4.25 -11.16
C LYS A 40 -8.45 -4.92 -10.03
N LEU A 41 -7.12 -4.97 -10.12
CA LEU A 41 -6.28 -5.59 -9.11
C LEU A 41 -6.35 -4.85 -7.77
N ALA A 42 -6.32 -3.52 -7.79
CA ALA A 42 -6.50 -2.71 -6.58
C ALA A 42 -7.88 -2.97 -5.95
N LEU A 43 -8.94 -3.11 -6.75
CA LEU A 43 -10.27 -3.46 -6.27
C LEU A 43 -10.31 -4.88 -5.68
N GLU A 44 -9.66 -5.86 -6.29
CA GLU A 44 -9.57 -7.23 -5.78
C GLU A 44 -8.81 -7.30 -4.46
N ILE A 45 -7.65 -6.65 -4.37
CA ILE A 45 -6.90 -6.53 -3.13
C ILE A 45 -7.75 -5.81 -2.08
N THR A 46 -8.42 -4.71 -2.43
CA THR A 46 -9.30 -3.97 -1.52
C THR A 46 -10.41 -4.85 -0.98
N LYS A 47 -11.05 -5.67 -1.83
CA LYS A 47 -12.07 -6.64 -1.42
C LYS A 47 -11.47 -7.69 -0.48
N ALA A 48 -10.29 -8.21 -0.79
CA ALA A 48 -9.62 -9.22 0.02
C ALA A 48 -9.25 -8.70 1.42
N VAL A 49 -8.77 -7.46 1.52
CA VAL A 49 -8.42 -6.83 2.81
C VAL A 49 -9.57 -6.09 3.47
N LYS A 50 -10.77 -6.08 2.88
CA LYS A 50 -11.94 -5.42 3.44
C LYS A 50 -12.28 -6.04 4.79
N THR A 51 -12.21 -5.23 5.84
CA THR A 51 -12.58 -5.60 7.20
C THR A 51 -13.97 -5.12 7.53
N GLN A 52 -14.58 -5.71 8.57
CA GLN A 52 -15.86 -5.23 9.09
C GLN A 52 -15.71 -3.80 9.63
N VAL A 53 -16.82 -3.08 9.69
CA VAL A 53 -16.83 -1.69 10.18
C VAL A 53 -16.29 -1.62 11.61
N ASP A 54 -16.67 -2.56 12.47
CA ASP A 54 -16.23 -2.58 13.87
C ASP A 54 -14.75 -2.92 14.03
N GLU A 55 -14.23 -3.83 13.21
CA GLU A 55 -12.79 -4.10 13.17
C GLU A 55 -12.01 -2.86 12.69
N THR A 56 -12.54 -2.17 11.68
CA THR A 56 -11.93 -0.93 11.17
C THR A 56 -11.89 0.15 12.26
N LYS A 57 -13.01 0.35 12.97
CA LYS A 57 -13.09 1.27 14.12
C LYS A 57 -12.08 0.85 15.21
N SER A 58 -11.98 -0.43 15.51
CA SER A 58 -11.03 -0.96 16.51
C SER A 58 -9.57 -0.69 16.11
N ARG A 59 -9.20 -0.95 14.85
CA ARG A 59 -7.87 -0.63 14.31
C ARG A 59 -7.58 0.86 14.42
N VAL A 60 -8.52 1.71 14.00
CA VAL A 60 -8.39 3.18 14.11
C VAL A 60 -8.22 3.61 15.57
N LYS A 61 -9.04 3.06 16.48
CA LYS A 61 -8.92 3.35 17.92
C LYS A 61 -7.56 2.91 18.48
N ASP A 62 -7.06 1.75 18.09
CA ASP A 62 -5.76 1.27 18.56
C ASP A 62 -4.61 2.14 18.04
N ILE A 63 -4.65 2.52 16.76
CA ILE A 63 -3.63 3.34 16.11
C ILE A 63 -3.63 4.79 16.63
N PHE A 64 -4.80 5.41 16.72
CA PHE A 64 -4.95 6.84 17.01
C PHE A 64 -5.45 7.15 18.43
N GLY A 65 -5.68 6.12 19.26
CA GLY A 65 -6.28 6.24 20.59
C GLY A 65 -7.79 6.52 20.59
N LYS A 66 -8.33 7.05 19.48
CA LYS A 66 -9.75 7.41 19.31
C LYS A 66 -10.28 6.98 17.95
N VAL A 67 -11.56 6.64 17.90
CA VAL A 67 -12.28 6.53 16.62
C VAL A 67 -12.65 7.94 16.20
N SER A 68 -12.05 8.41 15.11
CA SER A 68 -12.36 9.71 14.50
C SER A 68 -12.47 9.55 13.00
N GLU A 69 -13.20 10.46 12.35
CA GLU A 69 -13.27 10.50 10.89
C GLU A 69 -11.88 10.75 10.29
N GLU A 70 -11.09 11.63 10.90
CA GLU A 70 -9.70 11.88 10.52
C GLU A 70 -8.84 10.61 10.63
N GLY A 71 -8.85 9.91 11.76
CA GLY A 71 -8.07 8.68 11.94
C GLY A 71 -8.51 7.57 10.98
N THR A 72 -9.82 7.48 10.72
CA THR A 72 -10.36 6.54 9.72
C THR A 72 -9.90 6.89 8.31
N THR A 73 -9.90 8.19 7.97
CA THR A 73 -9.47 8.69 6.67
C THR A 73 -7.98 8.46 6.48
N LYS A 74 -7.14 8.83 7.45
CA LYS A 74 -5.69 8.58 7.43
C LYS A 74 -5.38 7.09 7.29
N TYR A 75 -6.04 6.23 8.08
CA TYR A 75 -5.87 4.77 7.95
C TYR A 75 -6.21 4.27 6.54
N LYS A 76 -7.34 4.72 5.98
CA LYS A 76 -7.75 4.35 4.62
C LYS A 76 -6.75 4.86 3.59
N GLN A 77 -6.29 6.10 3.68
CA GLN A 77 -5.30 6.67 2.77
C GLN A 77 -4.00 5.87 2.74
N VAL A 78 -3.46 5.51 3.90
CA VAL A 78 -2.24 4.69 3.97
C VAL A 78 -2.48 3.30 3.38
N ARG A 79 -3.59 2.66 3.75
CA ARG A 79 -3.94 1.34 3.23
C ARG A 79 -4.10 1.36 1.72
N ASP A 80 -4.84 2.32 1.18
CA ASP A 80 -5.14 2.44 -0.24
C ASP A 80 -3.86 2.77 -1.02
N ALA A 81 -2.95 3.58 -0.46
CA ALA A 81 -1.61 3.82 -1.02
C ALA A 81 -0.76 2.53 -1.09
N VAL A 82 -0.77 1.70 -0.04
CA VAL A 82 -0.11 0.37 -0.08
C VAL A 82 -0.72 -0.52 -1.16
N ILE A 83 -2.05 -0.62 -1.22
CA ILE A 83 -2.76 -1.44 -2.21
C ILE A 83 -2.38 -1.00 -3.63
N ALA A 84 -2.41 0.29 -3.90
CA ALA A 84 -2.14 0.81 -5.22
C ALA A 84 -0.66 0.63 -5.63
N LYS A 85 0.29 0.75 -4.68
CA LYS A 85 1.70 0.44 -4.94
C LYS A 85 1.92 -1.06 -5.20
N VAL A 86 1.27 -1.91 -4.42
CA VAL A 86 1.25 -3.37 -4.65
C VAL A 86 0.69 -3.70 -6.03
N ALA A 87 -0.45 -3.13 -6.41
CA ALA A 87 -1.05 -3.36 -7.71
C ALA A 87 -0.10 -2.93 -8.84
N SER A 88 0.49 -1.74 -8.73
CA SER A 88 1.42 -1.20 -9.73
C SER A 88 2.68 -2.06 -9.88
N VAL A 89 3.22 -2.58 -8.78
CA VAL A 89 4.39 -3.47 -8.81
C VAL A 89 4.05 -4.82 -9.44
N LYS A 90 2.87 -5.37 -9.14
CA LYS A 90 2.40 -6.64 -9.73
C LYS A 90 2.12 -6.50 -11.23
N THR A 91 1.43 -5.44 -11.67
CA THR A 91 1.16 -5.19 -13.10
C THR A 91 2.42 -4.87 -13.90
N ALA A 92 3.46 -4.35 -13.25
CA ALA A 92 4.80 -4.24 -13.85
C ALA A 92 5.51 -5.60 -14.04
N GLY A 93 4.82 -6.73 -13.86
CA GLY A 93 5.32 -8.08 -14.07
C GLY A 93 6.24 -8.58 -12.96
N LYS A 94 6.19 -7.98 -11.77
CA LYS A 94 7.08 -8.36 -10.65
C LYS A 94 6.31 -9.14 -9.60
N GLU A 95 6.92 -10.24 -9.18
CA GLU A 95 6.44 -10.97 -8.01
C GLU A 95 6.70 -10.17 -6.75
N ILE A 96 5.63 -10.04 -5.96
CA ILE A 96 5.65 -9.46 -4.64
C ILE A 96 5.66 -10.63 -3.67
N ASP A 97 6.70 -10.69 -2.86
CA ASP A 97 6.82 -11.60 -1.73
C ASP A 97 6.59 -10.83 -0.42
N LYS A 98 6.59 -11.54 0.70
CA LYS A 98 6.34 -10.95 2.03
C LYS A 98 7.34 -9.85 2.37
N ASP A 99 8.60 -10.01 1.97
CA ASP A 99 9.67 -9.06 2.25
C ASP A 99 9.51 -7.77 1.43
N LYS A 100 9.23 -7.90 0.13
CA LYS A 100 8.91 -6.76 -0.75
C LYS A 100 7.66 -6.04 -0.29
N TYR A 101 6.62 -6.78 0.10
CA TYR A 101 5.41 -6.19 0.66
C TYR A 101 5.71 -5.41 1.95
N GLY A 102 6.51 -5.98 2.85
CA GLY A 102 6.97 -5.30 4.05
C GLY A 102 7.68 -3.97 3.75
N LYS A 103 8.55 -3.94 2.74
CA LYS A 103 9.23 -2.72 2.28
C LYS A 103 8.26 -1.69 1.71
N ILE A 104 7.29 -2.11 0.90
CA ILE A 104 6.23 -1.22 0.39
C ILE A 104 5.47 -0.57 1.56
N VAL A 105 5.10 -1.36 2.56
CA VAL A 105 4.41 -0.84 3.76
C VAL A 105 5.28 0.18 4.48
N ASP A 106 6.56 -0.13 4.71
CA ASP A 106 7.48 0.76 5.44
C ASP A 106 7.75 2.07 4.68
N GLU A 107 7.84 2.01 3.36
CA GLU A 107 8.01 3.18 2.50
C GLU A 107 6.76 4.08 2.52
N VAL A 108 5.56 3.50 2.35
CA VAL A 108 4.31 4.28 2.45
C VAL A 108 4.17 4.89 3.85
N LEU A 109 4.48 4.15 4.91
CA LEU A 109 4.45 4.71 6.27
C LEU A 109 5.45 5.85 6.47
N THR A 110 6.57 5.84 5.74
CA THR A 110 7.55 6.92 5.77
C THR A 110 7.00 8.16 5.10
N ASP A 111 6.30 8.03 3.98
CA ASP A 111 5.61 9.13 3.29
C ASP A 111 4.53 9.78 4.16
N PHE A 112 3.78 8.96 4.92
CA PHE A 112 2.72 9.44 5.81
C PHE A 112 3.22 9.81 7.22
N LYS A 113 4.53 9.73 7.49
CA LYS A 113 5.09 9.98 8.82
C LYS A 113 4.73 11.36 9.39
N SER A 114 4.60 12.37 8.53
CA SER A 114 4.17 13.72 8.91
C SER A 114 2.72 13.79 9.36
N ASP A 115 1.83 12.98 8.77
CA ASP A 115 0.39 12.98 9.06
C ASP A 115 0.06 12.29 10.39
N PHE A 116 0.99 11.49 10.91
CA PHE A 116 0.88 10.75 12.17
C PHE A 116 1.76 11.39 13.24
N GLU A 117 1.64 12.71 13.45
CA GLU A 117 2.23 13.54 14.52
C GLU A 117 3.26 12.82 15.42
N LYS A 118 4.46 12.52 14.90
CA LYS A 118 5.59 11.90 15.62
C LYS A 118 5.25 10.66 16.50
N SER A 119 4.07 10.06 16.36
CA SER A 119 3.61 8.94 17.16
C SER A 119 4.23 7.67 16.60
N LYS A 120 5.41 7.35 17.11
CA LYS A 120 6.13 6.13 16.77
C LYS A 120 5.24 4.89 16.97
N SER A 121 4.42 4.88 18.03
CA SER A 121 3.51 3.77 18.31
C SER A 121 2.36 3.66 17.29
N GLY A 122 1.81 4.77 16.81
CA GLY A 122 0.75 4.78 15.80
C GLY A 122 1.25 4.19 14.48
N LEU A 123 2.43 4.62 14.02
CA LEU A 123 3.07 4.10 12.81
C LEU A 123 3.42 2.61 12.94
N GLU A 124 3.94 2.18 14.09
CA GLU A 124 4.23 0.76 14.36
C GLU A 124 2.97 -0.11 14.33
N LYS A 125 1.88 0.36 14.93
CA LYS A 125 0.59 -0.35 14.89
C LYS A 125 0.04 -0.42 13.48
N LEU A 126 0.11 0.67 12.73
CA LEU A 126 -0.37 0.71 11.36
C LEU A 126 0.47 -0.23 10.45
N ALA A 127 1.80 -0.23 10.61
CA ALA A 127 2.69 -1.20 9.97
C ALA A 127 2.29 -2.64 10.29
N LYS A 128 2.02 -2.92 11.56
CA LYS A 128 1.62 -4.26 12.03
C LYS A 128 0.31 -4.71 11.40
N TYR A 129 -0.69 -3.84 11.32
CA TYR A 129 -1.97 -4.18 10.70
C TYR A 129 -1.84 -4.41 9.20
N LEU A 130 -1.13 -3.53 8.48
CA LEU A 130 -0.90 -3.72 7.05
C LEU A 130 -0.08 -4.98 6.77
N LYS A 131 1.04 -5.19 7.48
CA LYS A 131 1.86 -6.41 7.35
C LYS A 131 1.07 -7.69 7.62
N LYS A 132 0.08 -7.66 8.51
CA LYS A 132 -0.84 -8.80 8.76
C LYS A 132 -1.79 -9.07 7.59
N ASP A 133 -2.19 -8.03 6.87
CA ASP A 133 -3.07 -8.18 5.71
C ASP A 133 -2.35 -8.85 4.52
N TRP A 134 -1.02 -9.05 4.59
CA TRP A 134 -0.22 -9.78 3.59
C TRP A 134 -0.86 -11.10 3.14
N ALA A 135 -1.33 -11.93 4.07
CA ALA A 135 -1.89 -13.23 3.73
C ALA A 135 -3.14 -13.13 2.83
N LYS A 136 -3.93 -12.07 2.99
CA LYS A 136 -5.10 -11.78 2.16
C LYS A 136 -4.69 -11.18 0.83
N ILE A 137 -3.70 -10.28 0.85
CA ILE A 137 -3.15 -9.62 -0.33
C ILE A 137 -2.47 -10.64 -1.25
N SER A 138 -1.61 -11.50 -0.73
CA SER A 138 -0.89 -12.52 -1.51
C SER A 138 -1.86 -13.44 -2.24
N LYS A 139 -2.99 -13.79 -1.61
CA LYS A 139 -4.05 -14.57 -2.22
C LYS A 139 -4.76 -13.83 -3.35
N ALA A 140 -4.94 -12.52 -3.24
CA ALA A 140 -5.49 -11.68 -4.31
C ALA A 140 -4.49 -11.40 -5.44
N LEU A 141 -3.18 -11.61 -5.19
CA LEU A 141 -2.12 -11.48 -6.19
C LEU A 141 -1.78 -12.80 -6.88
N SER A 142 -2.34 -13.91 -6.41
CA SER A 142 -2.09 -15.26 -6.93
C SER A 142 -2.93 -15.55 -8.16
#